data_AF-A0A432GFJ1-F1
#
_entry.id   AF-A0A432GFJ1-F1
#
_cell.length_a   1.000
_cell.length_b   1.000
_cell.length_c   1.000
_cell.angle_alpha   90.00
_cell.angle_beta   90.00
_cell.angle_gamma   90.00
#
_symmetry.space_group_name_H-M   'P 1'
#
loop_
_entity.id
_entity.type
_entity.pdbx_description
1 polymer ?
#
loop_
_entity_poly.entity_id
_entity_poly.type
_entity_poly.pdbx_seq_one_letter_code
_entity_poly.pdbx_strand_id
1 'polypeptide(L)'
;MFNLFKNLNNGAGLKYFCLVIIILQSTFFLSKISKADADRALVAPMSVLGKVSVPEQQILFNRLREKLNQRFHIVSHKVLVLIAEKGMRSIDIEDCTSSKCVKKVLSFIRNLELQFKTDKMFMFQLVRRENVTQLSLKYAAMSVPEITRKIVTQTCRECGTEKLIQNVDILVQRMLQKLMLENVALPEKEISPSKKEIALPEKGTTPSKKEVALPEKEITRPEGDVTSREETSSPSPETATPSDLAEKQIPEQPAPDPYILARDSYNQHISKLLLDVTYALQIFRSGMFVKLEISIDSSGIVVDQEIIKSSGSQDFDDTTMMTLEEIQFDPLPDAMLKFGNYAVILQIQNSR
;
A
#
# COMPACT_ATOMS: atom_id res chain seq x y z
N MET A 1 -25.67 5.98 -56.91
CA MET A 1 -24.89 7.20 -56.60
C MET A 1 -24.05 7.62 -57.83
N PHE A 2 -24.70 7.89 -58.97
CA PHE A 2 -24.02 7.96 -60.29
C PHE A 2 -24.44 9.23 -61.07
N ASN A 3 -24.12 10.41 -60.54
CA ASN A 3 -24.34 11.69 -61.26
C ASN A 3 -23.45 12.87 -60.80
N LEU A 4 -22.38 12.62 -60.04
CA LEU A 4 -21.51 13.70 -59.50
C LEU A 4 -20.20 13.93 -60.27
N PHE A 5 -19.93 13.15 -61.32
CA PHE A 5 -18.63 13.15 -62.03
C PHE A 5 -18.55 14.05 -63.27
N LYS A 6 -19.64 14.74 -63.64
CA LYS A 6 -19.73 15.43 -64.94
C LYS A 6 -19.24 16.89 -64.95
N ASN A 7 -18.60 17.36 -63.87
CA ASN A 7 -18.25 18.79 -63.73
C ASN A 7 -16.93 19.08 -62.96
N LEU A 8 -15.90 18.25 -63.14
CA LEU A 8 -14.51 18.57 -62.72
C LEU A 8 -13.58 18.65 -63.95
N ASN A 9 -13.69 19.73 -64.72
CA ASN A 9 -12.71 20.08 -65.77
C ASN A 9 -12.08 21.47 -65.57
N ASN A 10 -12.00 21.91 -64.30
CA ASN A 10 -11.25 23.09 -63.87
C ASN A 10 -10.20 22.68 -62.83
N GLY A 11 -8.92 22.95 -63.09
CA GLY A 11 -7.80 22.47 -62.27
C GLY A 11 -7.80 22.93 -60.80
N ALA A 12 -8.53 23.99 -60.47
CA ALA A 12 -8.75 24.42 -59.09
C ALA A 12 -9.68 23.47 -58.31
N GLY A 13 -10.73 22.95 -58.96
CA GLY A 13 -11.72 22.06 -58.33
C GLY A 13 -11.11 20.71 -57.94
N LEU A 14 -10.24 20.15 -58.78
CA LEU A 14 -9.53 18.91 -58.45
C LEU A 14 -8.57 19.09 -57.26
N LYS A 15 -7.88 20.23 -57.17
CA LYS A 15 -7.03 20.57 -56.01
C LYS A 15 -7.84 20.70 -54.72
N TYR A 16 -9.01 21.35 -54.77
CA TYR A 16 -9.92 21.43 -53.63
C TYR A 16 -10.46 20.06 -53.22
N PHE A 17 -10.84 19.21 -54.18
CA PHE A 17 -11.31 17.85 -53.91
C PHE A 17 -10.23 16.99 -53.24
N CYS A 18 -8.98 17.06 -53.71
CA CYS A 18 -7.85 16.40 -53.07
C CYS A 18 -7.56 16.95 -51.66
N LEU A 19 -7.61 18.28 -51.45
CA LEU A 19 -7.47 18.89 -50.12
C LEU A 19 -8.56 18.41 -49.15
N VAL A 20 -9.82 18.40 -49.58
CA VAL A 20 -10.94 17.88 -48.77
C VAL A 20 -10.75 16.40 -48.46
N ILE A 21 -10.30 15.57 -49.41
CA ILE A 21 -10.00 14.16 -49.16
C ILE A 21 -8.85 14.00 -48.16
N ILE A 22 -7.78 14.80 -48.25
CA ILE A 22 -6.65 14.76 -47.31
C ILE A 22 -7.09 15.16 -45.88
N ILE A 23 -7.95 16.17 -45.75
CA ILE A 23 -8.54 16.60 -44.47
C ILE A 23 -9.52 15.55 -43.92
N LEU A 24 -10.30 14.89 -44.78
CA LEU A 24 -11.21 13.82 -44.39
C LEU A 24 -10.44 12.56 -43.96
N GLN A 25 -9.34 12.23 -44.64
CA GLN A 25 -8.43 11.16 -44.25
C GLN A 25 -7.77 11.46 -42.89
N SER A 26 -7.21 12.67 -42.69
CA SER A 26 -6.52 13.00 -41.43
C SER A 26 -7.47 13.02 -40.23
N THR A 27 -8.72 13.48 -40.39
CA THR A 27 -9.75 13.39 -39.34
C THR A 27 -10.22 11.95 -39.08
N PHE A 28 -10.34 11.11 -40.11
CA PHE A 28 -10.66 9.68 -39.95
C PHE A 28 -9.53 8.90 -39.26
N PHE A 29 -8.26 9.22 -39.54
CA PHE A 29 -7.12 8.65 -38.83
C PHE A 29 -7.00 9.12 -37.36
N LEU A 30 -7.39 10.36 -37.04
CA LEU A 30 -7.47 10.83 -35.65
C LEU A 30 -8.56 10.09 -34.83
N SER A 31 -9.62 9.62 -35.49
CA SER A 31 -10.78 9.00 -34.85
C SER A 31 -10.56 7.58 -34.31
N LYS A 32 -9.32 7.06 -34.38
CA LYS A 32 -8.92 5.77 -33.77
C LYS A 32 -7.90 5.89 -32.63
N ILE A 33 -7.81 7.04 -31.95
CA ILE A 33 -7.42 7.03 -30.53
C ILE A 33 -8.58 6.45 -29.72
N SER A 34 -8.73 5.11 -29.80
CA SER A 34 -9.40 4.39 -28.74
C SER A 34 -8.67 4.71 -27.45
N LYS A 35 -9.42 5.08 -26.40
CA LYS A 35 -8.87 5.22 -25.06
C LYS A 35 -8.55 3.81 -24.56
N ALA A 36 -7.41 3.28 -25.00
CA ALA A 36 -6.89 1.99 -24.56
C ALA A 36 -6.92 1.97 -23.04
N ASP A 37 -7.65 1.00 -22.47
CA ASP A 37 -7.79 0.92 -21.03
C ASP A 37 -6.40 0.72 -20.43
N ALA A 38 -6.09 1.49 -19.38
CA ALA A 38 -4.71 1.64 -18.94
C ALA A 38 -4.29 0.35 -18.22
N ASP A 39 -3.51 -0.48 -18.92
CA ASP A 39 -3.05 -1.80 -18.49
C ASP A 39 -2.77 -1.82 -16.98
N ARG A 40 -3.47 -2.66 -16.23
CA ARG A 40 -3.20 -2.83 -14.80
C ARG A 40 -1.79 -3.39 -14.62
N ALA A 41 -1.03 -2.86 -13.67
CA ALA A 41 0.26 -3.44 -13.28
C ALA A 41 0.55 -3.24 -11.80
N LEU A 42 1.34 -4.15 -11.23
CA LEU A 42 1.87 -4.06 -9.86
C LEU A 42 3.27 -3.46 -9.86
N VAL A 43 3.60 -2.82 -8.75
CA VAL A 43 4.97 -2.43 -8.41
C VAL A 43 5.32 -3.09 -7.07
N ALA A 44 6.37 -3.89 -7.07
CA ALA A 44 6.94 -4.53 -5.89
C ALA A 44 7.55 -3.50 -4.92
N PRO A 45 7.86 -3.87 -3.66
CA PRO A 45 8.71 -3.04 -2.82
C PRO A 45 10.08 -2.85 -3.48
N MET A 46 10.72 -1.75 -3.13
CA MET A 46 12.02 -1.41 -3.69
C MET A 46 13.14 -2.18 -2.99
N SER A 47 13.96 -2.89 -3.76
CA SER A 47 15.16 -3.57 -3.24
C SER A 47 16.31 -2.57 -3.10
N VAL A 48 17.02 -2.56 -1.97
CA VAL A 48 18.09 -1.58 -1.70
C VAL A 48 19.32 -2.29 -1.13
N LEU A 49 20.45 -2.13 -1.84
CA LEU A 49 21.76 -2.61 -1.40
C LEU A 49 22.68 -1.40 -1.19
N GLY A 50 23.11 -1.17 0.07
CA GLY A 50 23.94 -0.03 0.46
C GLY A 50 23.17 1.06 1.22
N LYS A 51 23.82 2.22 1.44
CA LYS A 51 23.28 3.30 2.28
C LYS A 51 22.42 4.29 1.47
N VAL A 52 21.10 4.15 1.55
CA VAL A 52 20.10 5.06 0.96
C VAL A 52 19.10 5.41 2.06
N SER A 53 18.80 6.70 2.29
CA SER A 53 17.92 7.10 3.41
C SER A 53 16.46 6.78 3.09
N VAL A 54 15.63 6.48 4.11
CA VAL A 54 14.20 6.16 3.89
C VAL A 54 13.44 7.29 3.16
N PRO A 55 13.68 8.59 3.44
CA PRO A 55 13.09 9.68 2.64
C PRO A 55 13.56 9.67 1.17
N GLU A 56 14.85 9.45 0.90
CA GLU A 56 15.37 9.34 -0.48
C GLU A 56 14.74 8.14 -1.21
N GLN A 57 14.59 7.02 -0.50
CA GLN A 57 13.92 5.83 -1.01
C GLN A 57 12.46 6.13 -1.40
N GLN A 58 11.70 6.78 -0.52
CA GLN A 58 10.30 7.15 -0.77
C GLN A 58 10.16 8.12 -1.95
N ILE A 59 11.05 9.11 -2.06
CA ILE A 59 11.05 10.08 -3.18
C ILE A 59 11.22 9.37 -4.52
N LEU A 60 12.18 8.45 -4.63
CA LEU A 60 12.46 7.73 -5.87
C LEU A 60 11.36 6.72 -6.22
N PHE A 61 10.76 6.06 -5.22
CA PHE A 61 9.63 5.17 -5.41
C PHE A 61 8.34 5.92 -5.83
N ASN A 62 8.07 7.08 -5.22
CA ASN A 62 6.96 7.95 -5.62
C ASN A 62 7.13 8.43 -7.07
N ARG A 63 8.34 8.83 -7.48
CA ARG A 63 8.61 9.22 -8.87
C ARG A 63 8.43 8.06 -9.85
N LEU A 64 8.88 6.86 -9.49
CA LEU A 64 8.68 5.66 -10.29
C LEU A 64 7.18 5.41 -10.54
N ARG A 65 6.35 5.48 -9.49
CA ARG A 65 4.90 5.34 -9.59
C ARG A 65 4.28 6.43 -10.47
N GLU A 66 4.65 7.69 -10.27
CA GLU A 66 4.19 8.84 -11.07
C GLU A 66 4.42 8.60 -12.57
N LYS A 67 5.60 8.10 -12.96
CA LYS A 67 5.92 7.82 -14.37
C LYS A 67 5.23 6.58 -14.92
N LEU A 68 5.13 5.50 -14.15
CA LEU A 68 4.43 4.29 -14.60
C LEU A 68 2.92 4.53 -14.75
N ASN A 69 2.32 5.36 -13.90
CA ASN A 69 0.92 5.81 -13.98
C ASN A 69 0.56 6.54 -15.30
N GLN A 70 1.55 6.96 -16.11
CA GLN A 70 1.31 7.58 -17.42
C GLN A 70 0.93 6.56 -18.50
N ARG A 71 1.06 5.25 -18.23
CA ARG A 71 0.77 4.16 -19.18
C ARG A 71 0.02 2.98 -18.55
N PHE A 72 0.25 2.71 -17.27
CA PHE A 72 -0.36 1.61 -16.54
C PHE A 72 -1.27 2.13 -15.43
N HIS A 73 -2.37 1.44 -15.15
CA HIS A 73 -3.10 1.64 -13.90
C HIS A 73 -2.34 0.93 -12.77
N ILE A 74 -1.47 1.64 -12.05
CA ILE A 74 -0.64 1.03 -11.01
C ILE A 74 -1.47 0.71 -9.76
N VAL A 75 -1.76 -0.58 -9.62
CA VAL A 75 -2.45 -1.14 -8.45
C VAL A 75 -1.41 -1.39 -7.37
N SER A 76 -1.26 -0.45 -6.42
CA SER A 76 -0.25 -0.56 -5.35
C SER A 76 -0.63 0.19 -4.09
N HIS A 77 -1.05 -0.57 -3.07
CA HIS A 77 -0.85 -0.24 -1.65
C HIS A 77 -0.61 -1.55 -0.85
N LYS A 78 -1.52 -2.54 -0.97
CA LYS A 78 -1.44 -3.82 -0.20
C LYS A 78 -0.15 -4.61 -0.38
N VAL A 79 0.55 -4.47 -1.51
CA VAL A 79 1.83 -5.18 -1.75
C VAL A 79 2.87 -4.87 -0.66
N LEU A 80 2.92 -3.64 -0.13
CA LEU A 80 3.84 -3.27 0.94
C LEU A 80 3.46 -3.94 2.28
N VAL A 81 2.17 -3.90 2.64
CA VAL A 81 1.60 -4.49 3.87
C VAL A 81 1.78 -6.01 3.87
N LEU A 82 1.33 -6.69 2.81
CA LEU A 82 1.38 -8.14 2.63
C LEU A 82 2.80 -8.76 2.69
N ILE A 83 3.84 -7.94 2.51
CA ILE A 83 5.25 -8.36 2.53
C ILE A 83 5.86 -8.18 3.92
N ALA A 84 5.45 -7.14 4.65
CA ALA A 84 5.72 -7.00 6.08
C ALA A 84 5.05 -8.13 6.87
N GLU A 85 3.75 -8.37 6.67
CA GLU A 85 2.99 -9.47 7.27
C GLU A 85 3.67 -10.84 7.11
N LYS A 86 4.19 -11.12 5.90
CA LYS A 86 4.78 -12.43 5.56
C LYS A 86 6.27 -12.52 5.91
N GLY A 87 6.84 -11.47 6.48
CA GLY A 87 8.26 -11.41 6.89
C GLY A 87 9.24 -11.59 5.74
N MET A 88 8.85 -11.22 4.51
CA MET A 88 9.67 -11.41 3.32
C MET A 88 10.49 -10.15 3.03
N ARG A 89 11.81 -10.28 2.87
CA ARG A 89 12.70 -9.13 2.57
C ARG A 89 12.65 -8.68 1.11
N SER A 90 12.17 -9.55 0.23
CA SER A 90 12.04 -9.35 -1.20
C SER A 90 10.96 -10.30 -1.73
N ILE A 91 10.45 -10.01 -2.93
CA ILE A 91 9.62 -10.91 -3.73
C ILE A 91 10.24 -11.21 -5.10
N ASP A 92 11.51 -10.82 -5.30
CA ASP A 92 12.32 -11.32 -6.39
C ASP A 92 12.74 -12.77 -6.08
N ILE A 93 12.54 -13.67 -7.04
CA ILE A 93 12.89 -15.09 -6.88
C ILE A 93 14.42 -15.26 -6.92
N GLU A 94 15.16 -14.33 -7.54
CA GLU A 94 16.62 -14.31 -7.56
C GLU A 94 17.23 -14.13 -6.14
N ASP A 95 16.49 -13.54 -5.19
CA ASP A 95 16.93 -13.36 -3.79
C ASP A 95 16.72 -14.61 -2.89
N CYS A 96 16.09 -15.69 -3.41
CA CYS A 96 15.73 -16.86 -2.60
C CYS A 96 16.85 -17.90 -2.44
N THR A 97 17.35 -18.07 -1.22
CA THR A 97 18.40 -19.06 -0.87
C THR A 97 17.92 -20.50 -0.66
N SER A 98 16.61 -20.79 -0.81
CA SER A 98 16.07 -22.14 -0.60
C SER A 98 14.77 -22.41 -1.37
N SER A 99 14.50 -23.68 -1.68
CA SER A 99 13.24 -24.10 -2.33
C SER A 99 11.98 -23.78 -1.51
N LYS A 100 12.10 -23.67 -0.18
CA LYS A 100 11.02 -23.21 0.72
C LYS A 100 10.74 -21.71 0.57
N CYS A 101 11.77 -20.90 0.28
CA CYS A 101 11.61 -19.48 -0.08
C CYS A 101 10.90 -19.36 -1.44
N VAL A 102 11.41 -20.05 -2.48
CA VAL A 102 10.84 -20.00 -3.84
C VAL A 102 9.35 -20.38 -3.82
N LYS A 103 8.96 -21.47 -3.14
CA LYS A 103 7.55 -21.88 -3.03
C LYS A 103 6.67 -20.83 -2.31
N LYS A 104 7.18 -20.12 -1.30
CA LYS A 104 6.46 -19.01 -0.65
C LYS A 104 6.26 -17.83 -1.59
N VAL A 105 7.32 -17.40 -2.28
CA VAL A 105 7.28 -16.25 -3.21
C VAL A 105 6.35 -16.56 -4.40
N LEU A 106 6.43 -17.75 -5.01
CA LEU A 106 5.52 -18.18 -6.07
C LEU A 106 4.05 -18.21 -5.62
N SER A 107 3.77 -18.75 -4.43
CA SER A 107 2.41 -18.74 -3.87
C SER A 107 1.92 -17.32 -3.57
N PHE A 108 2.82 -16.39 -3.25
CA PHE A 108 2.45 -15.00 -3.00
C PHE A 108 2.14 -14.26 -4.31
N ILE A 109 3.02 -14.37 -5.32
CA ILE A 109 2.86 -13.73 -6.62
C ILE A 109 1.57 -14.17 -7.31
N ARG A 110 1.23 -15.47 -7.28
CA ARG A 110 -0.04 -15.98 -7.82
C ARG A 110 -1.27 -15.39 -7.11
N ASN A 111 -1.20 -15.18 -5.80
CA ASN A 111 -2.30 -14.55 -5.07
C ASN A 111 -2.46 -13.07 -5.48
N LEU A 112 -1.35 -12.35 -5.73
CA LEU A 112 -1.39 -10.97 -6.25
C LEU A 112 -1.99 -10.91 -7.66
N GLU A 113 -1.59 -11.82 -8.55
CA GLU A 113 -2.13 -11.94 -9.92
C GLU A 113 -3.66 -12.10 -9.92
N LEU A 114 -4.16 -13.06 -9.12
CA LEU A 114 -5.59 -13.32 -8.95
C LEU A 114 -6.35 -12.15 -8.31
N GLN A 115 -5.77 -11.53 -7.27
CA GLN A 115 -6.41 -10.45 -6.52
C GLN A 115 -6.56 -9.17 -7.36
N PHE A 116 -5.49 -8.78 -8.08
CA PHE A 116 -5.45 -7.49 -8.78
C PHE A 116 -5.79 -7.58 -10.27
N LYS A 117 -5.95 -8.79 -10.80
CA LYS A 117 -6.36 -9.10 -12.18
C LYS A 117 -5.38 -8.51 -13.20
N THR A 118 -4.10 -8.83 -13.01
CA THR A 118 -3.00 -8.46 -13.91
C THR A 118 -1.86 -9.45 -13.74
N ASP A 119 -1.12 -9.74 -14.82
CA ASP A 119 0.15 -10.46 -14.78
C ASP A 119 1.38 -9.50 -14.77
N LYS A 120 1.18 -8.19 -14.92
CA LYS A 120 2.25 -7.21 -15.19
C LYS A 120 2.88 -6.74 -13.88
N MET A 121 4.17 -7.02 -13.68
CA MET A 121 4.87 -6.70 -12.42
C MET A 121 6.21 -6.00 -12.66
N PHE A 122 6.39 -4.85 -12.00
CA PHE A 122 7.64 -4.09 -11.98
C PHE A 122 8.36 -4.26 -10.65
N MET A 123 9.69 -4.45 -10.70
CA MET A 123 10.56 -4.49 -9.52
C MET A 123 11.66 -3.45 -9.69
N PHE A 124 11.80 -2.56 -8.72
CA PHE A 124 12.77 -1.47 -8.74
C PHE A 124 13.85 -1.72 -7.68
N GLN A 125 15.12 -1.53 -8.06
CA GLN A 125 16.26 -1.78 -7.19
C GLN A 125 17.27 -0.64 -7.28
N LEU A 126 17.83 -0.27 -6.12
CA LEU A 126 19.03 0.57 -6.01
C LEU A 126 20.20 -0.22 -5.44
N VAL A 127 21.37 -0.03 -6.03
CA VAL A 127 22.65 -0.46 -5.50
C VAL A 127 23.55 0.76 -5.36
N ARG A 128 23.92 1.13 -4.13
CA ARG A 128 24.83 2.25 -3.85
C ARG A 128 26.11 1.77 -3.18
N ARG A 129 27.25 2.07 -3.82
CA ARG A 129 28.59 1.84 -3.31
C ARG A 129 29.39 3.12 -3.45
N GLU A 130 29.92 3.63 -2.34
CA GLU A 130 30.74 4.84 -2.31
C GLU A 130 30.01 6.01 -3.02
N ASN A 131 30.61 6.63 -4.04
CA ASN A 131 29.99 7.69 -4.84
C ASN A 131 29.13 7.18 -6.03
N VAL A 132 29.03 5.86 -6.24
CA VAL A 132 28.30 5.25 -7.37
C VAL A 132 26.93 4.75 -6.93
N THR A 133 25.88 5.17 -7.63
CA THR A 133 24.53 4.62 -7.50
C THR A 133 24.07 4.01 -8.83
N GLN A 134 23.69 2.74 -8.82
CA GLN A 134 23.04 2.07 -9.93
C GLN A 134 21.55 1.89 -9.62
N LEU A 135 20.71 2.32 -10.56
CA LEU A 135 19.27 2.06 -10.56
C LEU A 135 19.00 0.91 -11.54
N SER A 136 18.07 0.03 -11.18
CA SER A 136 17.62 -1.09 -12.00
C SER A 136 16.09 -1.19 -11.94
N LEU A 137 15.44 -1.33 -13.09
CA LEU A 137 14.02 -1.63 -13.20
C LEU A 137 13.87 -2.93 -13.99
N LYS A 138 13.37 -3.96 -13.31
CA LYS A 138 12.95 -5.23 -13.90
C LYS A 138 11.46 -5.18 -14.20
N TYR A 139 11.05 -5.93 -15.22
CA TYR A 139 9.67 -6.27 -15.52
C TYR A 139 9.58 -7.79 -15.68
N ALA A 140 8.59 -8.39 -15.02
CA ALA A 140 8.26 -9.80 -15.09
C ALA A 140 6.76 -9.99 -15.36
N ALA A 141 6.41 -11.15 -15.92
CA ALA A 141 5.03 -11.61 -15.99
C ALA A 141 4.79 -12.57 -14.83
N MET A 142 3.80 -12.29 -13.97
CA MET A 142 3.49 -13.06 -12.76
C MET A 142 2.96 -14.47 -13.04
N SER A 143 2.55 -14.72 -14.28
CA SER A 143 2.23 -16.02 -14.85
C SER A 143 3.47 -16.90 -15.12
N VAL A 144 4.66 -16.29 -15.25
CA VAL A 144 5.97 -16.96 -15.38
C VAL A 144 7.04 -16.17 -14.57
N PRO A 145 6.88 -16.07 -13.25
CA PRO A 145 7.60 -15.10 -12.42
C PRO A 145 9.08 -15.46 -12.19
N GLU A 146 9.49 -16.69 -12.50
CA GLU A 146 10.89 -17.12 -12.50
C GLU A 146 11.72 -16.45 -13.61
N ILE A 147 11.08 -15.69 -14.51
CA ILE A 147 11.74 -15.06 -15.67
C ILE A 147 11.54 -13.54 -15.64
N THR A 148 12.60 -12.81 -15.29
CA THR A 148 12.75 -11.38 -15.58
C THR A 148 12.66 -11.14 -17.10
N ARG A 149 11.48 -10.74 -17.59
CA ARG A 149 11.16 -10.58 -19.02
C ARG A 149 11.90 -9.41 -19.69
N LYS A 150 12.12 -8.32 -18.94
CA LYS A 150 12.92 -7.17 -19.37
C LYS A 150 13.66 -6.60 -18.15
N ILE A 151 14.87 -6.12 -18.38
CA ILE A 151 15.62 -5.28 -17.43
C ILE A 151 16.13 -4.03 -18.15
N VAL A 152 16.12 -2.91 -17.44
CA VAL A 152 16.84 -1.69 -17.81
C VAL A 152 17.59 -1.18 -16.58
N THR A 153 18.77 -0.61 -16.80
CA THR A 153 19.62 -0.05 -15.76
C THR A 153 20.03 1.36 -16.11
N GLN A 154 20.42 2.14 -15.10
CA GLN A 154 21.01 3.46 -15.24
C GLN A 154 21.99 3.68 -14.08
N THR A 155 23.27 3.80 -14.39
CA THR A 155 24.34 4.01 -13.40
C THR A 155 24.74 5.48 -13.38
N CYS A 156 25.06 5.97 -12.18
CA CYS A 156 25.29 7.38 -11.91
C CYS A 156 26.42 7.52 -10.86
N ARG A 157 27.27 8.54 -11.03
CA ARG A 157 28.32 8.91 -10.07
C ARG A 157 28.01 10.27 -9.46
N GLU A 158 28.31 10.44 -8.18
CA GLU A 158 28.28 11.72 -7.44
C GLU A 158 26.93 12.46 -7.52
N CYS A 159 25.84 11.69 -7.51
CA CYS A 159 24.48 12.20 -7.62
C CYS A 159 23.71 12.16 -6.30
N GLY A 160 23.27 13.33 -5.87
CA GLY A 160 22.16 13.47 -4.92
C GLY A 160 20.79 13.23 -5.58
N THR A 161 19.74 13.31 -4.76
CA THR A 161 18.36 12.88 -5.07
C THR A 161 17.81 13.42 -6.39
N GLU A 162 18.03 14.69 -6.72
CA GLU A 162 17.48 15.30 -7.96
C GLU A 162 17.98 14.59 -9.23
N LYS A 163 19.27 14.25 -9.29
CA LYS A 163 19.82 13.52 -10.44
C LYS A 163 19.35 12.07 -10.47
N LEU A 164 19.02 11.49 -9.32
CA LEU A 164 18.44 10.15 -9.21
C LEU A 164 16.96 10.15 -9.68
N ILE A 165 16.18 11.20 -9.38
CA ILE A 165 14.85 11.45 -9.95
C ILE A 165 14.93 11.49 -11.48
N GLN A 166 15.86 12.27 -12.05
CA GLN A 166 16.08 12.32 -13.50
C GLN A 166 16.47 10.94 -14.08
N ASN A 167 17.25 10.13 -13.34
CA ASN A 167 17.58 8.77 -13.75
C ASN A 167 16.37 7.82 -13.71
N VAL A 168 15.43 7.98 -12.76
CA VAL A 168 14.17 7.21 -12.72
C VAL A 168 13.30 7.51 -13.96
N ASP A 169 13.19 8.79 -14.36
CA ASP A 169 12.46 9.19 -15.58
C ASP A 169 13.00 8.47 -16.82
N ILE A 170 14.33 8.51 -17.01
CA ILE A 170 15.04 7.82 -18.10
C ILE A 170 14.83 6.30 -18.04
N LEU A 171 14.85 5.73 -16.84
CA LEU A 171 14.71 4.28 -16.61
C LEU A 171 13.32 3.78 -17.00
N VAL A 172 12.26 4.49 -16.57
CA VAL A 172 10.87 4.16 -16.95
C VAL A 172 10.66 4.37 -18.45
N GLN A 173 11.17 5.45 -19.05
CA GLN A 173 11.07 5.69 -20.49
C GLN A 173 11.69 4.54 -21.31
N ARG A 174 12.89 4.07 -20.93
CA ARG A 174 13.55 2.91 -21.58
C ARG A 174 12.75 1.62 -21.40
N MET A 175 12.14 1.40 -20.24
CA MET A 175 11.29 0.22 -20.00
C MET A 175 10.05 0.24 -20.91
N LEU A 176 9.33 1.36 -20.95
CA LEU A 176 8.14 1.54 -21.79
C LEU A 176 8.46 1.32 -23.29
N GLN A 177 9.60 1.83 -23.75
CA GLN A 177 10.08 1.58 -25.12
C GLN A 177 10.32 0.08 -25.40
N LYS A 178 10.95 -0.65 -24.47
CA LYS A 178 11.17 -2.10 -24.62
C LYS A 178 9.86 -2.90 -24.66
N LEU A 179 8.84 -2.50 -23.91
CA LEU A 179 7.53 -3.17 -23.90
C LEU A 179 6.74 -2.88 -25.19
N MET A 180 6.78 -1.63 -25.68
CA MET A 180 6.12 -1.28 -26.95
C MET A 180 6.68 -2.04 -28.16
N LEU A 181 7.99 -2.28 -28.20
CA LEU A 181 8.63 -3.07 -29.28
C LEU A 181 8.23 -4.55 -29.26
N GLU A 182 7.94 -5.13 -28.10
CA GLU A 182 7.51 -6.53 -27.96
C GLU A 182 6.07 -6.74 -28.43
N ASN A 183 5.17 -5.81 -28.10
CA ASN A 183 3.76 -5.85 -28.53
C ASN A 183 3.58 -5.70 -30.06
N VAL A 184 4.58 -5.17 -30.77
CA VAL A 184 4.58 -5.06 -32.25
C VAL A 184 5.13 -6.34 -32.92
N ALA A 185 5.85 -7.19 -32.18
CA ALA A 185 6.56 -8.35 -32.71
C ALA A 185 5.74 -9.67 -32.68
N LEU A 186 4.56 -9.67 -32.06
CA LEU A 186 3.74 -10.87 -31.83
C LEU A 186 2.33 -10.74 -32.40
N PRO A 187 2.06 -11.25 -33.61
CA PRO A 187 0.72 -11.61 -34.03
C PRO A 187 0.18 -12.74 -33.13
N GLU A 188 -1.09 -12.67 -32.75
CA GLU A 188 -1.72 -13.64 -31.86
C GLU A 188 -1.69 -15.06 -32.46
N LYS A 189 -0.98 -15.97 -31.79
CA LYS A 189 -1.07 -17.41 -32.07
C LYS A 189 -2.01 -18.06 -31.07
N GLU A 190 -3.26 -18.22 -31.51
CA GLU A 190 -4.19 -19.25 -31.04
C GLU A 190 -3.45 -20.60 -30.89
N ILE A 191 -3.43 -21.16 -29.68
CA ILE A 191 -2.93 -22.51 -29.42
C ILE A 191 -3.96 -23.25 -28.57
N SER A 192 -4.66 -24.21 -29.19
CA SER A 192 -5.62 -25.06 -28.52
C SER A 192 -4.94 -26.08 -27.58
N PRO A 193 -5.56 -26.43 -26.45
CA PRO A 193 -4.95 -27.32 -25.46
C PRO A 193 -4.97 -28.79 -25.92
N SER A 194 -3.82 -29.32 -26.32
CA SER A 194 -3.67 -30.75 -26.62
C SER A 194 -3.40 -31.56 -25.35
N LYS A 195 -4.32 -32.45 -24.99
CA LYS A 195 -4.27 -33.30 -23.79
C LYS A 195 -3.18 -34.37 -23.92
N LYS A 196 -2.13 -34.31 -23.08
CA LYS A 196 -1.25 -35.47 -22.82
C LYS A 196 -1.10 -35.77 -21.33
N GLU A 197 -1.70 -36.89 -20.99
CA GLU A 197 -1.62 -37.63 -19.75
C GLU A 197 -0.24 -38.31 -19.63
N ILE A 198 0.40 -38.23 -18.45
CA ILE A 198 1.65 -38.94 -18.14
C ILE A 198 1.48 -39.57 -16.76
N ALA A 199 1.83 -40.86 -16.65
CA ALA A 199 1.50 -41.71 -15.52
C ALA A 199 2.48 -41.61 -14.35
N LEU A 200 2.02 -42.13 -13.20
CA LEU A 200 2.83 -42.45 -12.03
C LEU A 200 3.87 -43.55 -12.34
N PRO A 201 4.94 -43.63 -11.55
CA PRO A 201 5.34 -44.94 -11.03
C PRO A 201 5.42 -44.99 -9.49
N GLU A 202 5.18 -46.17 -8.93
CA GLU A 202 5.22 -46.45 -7.49
C GLU A 202 6.61 -46.96 -7.01
N LYS A 203 6.69 -47.21 -5.69
CA LYS A 203 7.74 -47.92 -4.92
C LYS A 203 9.03 -47.12 -4.66
N GLY A 204 9.65 -47.23 -3.47
CA GLY A 204 9.21 -47.97 -2.28
C GLY A 204 10.31 -48.10 -1.21
N THR A 205 10.01 -48.88 -0.17
CA THR A 205 10.93 -49.33 0.91
C THR A 205 11.22 -48.32 2.05
N THR A 206 10.57 -48.60 3.19
CA THR A 206 10.91 -48.18 4.56
C THR A 206 11.84 -49.22 5.21
N PRO A 207 12.21 -49.10 6.51
CA PRO A 207 12.73 -47.95 7.26
C PRO A 207 14.12 -48.27 7.86
N SER A 208 14.68 -47.38 8.70
CA SER A 208 15.71 -47.79 9.68
C SER A 208 15.54 -47.03 11.01
N LYS A 209 15.56 -47.77 12.12
CA LYS A 209 15.57 -47.22 13.48
C LYS A 209 16.99 -46.88 13.92
N LYS A 210 17.13 -45.85 14.75
CA LYS A 210 17.85 -45.98 16.02
C LYS A 210 17.28 -45.03 17.08
N GLU A 211 17.52 -45.39 18.33
CA GLU A 211 16.85 -44.93 19.55
C GLU A 211 17.90 -44.34 20.50
N VAL A 212 17.55 -44.09 21.78
CA VAL A 212 18.41 -43.57 22.87
C VAL A 212 18.64 -42.05 22.82
N ALA A 213 18.47 -41.28 23.91
CA ALA A 213 17.70 -41.47 25.16
C ALA A 213 17.51 -40.11 25.85
N LEU A 214 16.60 -40.04 26.83
CA LEU A 214 16.50 -38.94 27.81
C LEU A 214 17.64 -39.06 28.86
N PRO A 215 17.92 -38.00 29.65
CA PRO A 215 17.27 -37.96 30.97
C PRO A 215 16.82 -36.56 31.43
N GLU A 216 15.87 -36.53 32.36
CA GLU A 216 15.47 -35.34 33.11
C GLU A 216 16.47 -35.00 34.24
N LYS A 217 16.45 -33.74 34.72
CA LYS A 217 16.22 -33.54 36.16
C LYS A 217 15.63 -32.18 36.57
N GLU A 218 14.58 -32.28 37.38
CA GLU A 218 14.06 -31.36 38.40
C GLU A 218 15.12 -31.09 39.52
N ILE A 219 15.02 -30.18 40.51
CA ILE A 219 13.98 -29.27 41.06
C ILE A 219 14.64 -27.85 41.28
N THR A 220 14.25 -26.84 42.08
CA THR A 220 13.30 -26.63 43.22
C THR A 220 12.92 -25.12 43.34
N ARG A 221 11.88 -24.76 44.11
CA ARG A 221 11.78 -23.44 44.82
C ARG A 221 12.61 -23.45 46.13
N PRO A 222 12.79 -22.30 46.80
CA PRO A 222 12.03 -22.11 48.06
C PRO A 222 11.41 -20.70 48.21
N GLU A 223 10.79 -20.43 49.36
CA GLU A 223 9.98 -19.24 49.69
C GLU A 223 10.47 -18.55 50.99
N GLY A 224 9.95 -17.35 51.29
CA GLY A 224 10.06 -16.66 52.59
C GLY A 224 11.10 -15.53 52.69
N ASP A 225 11.04 -14.61 53.67
CA ASP A 225 9.94 -14.19 54.56
C ASP A 225 10.30 -12.83 55.27
N VAL A 226 9.36 -12.19 55.99
CA VAL A 226 9.46 -11.07 57.00
C VAL A 226 10.67 -10.08 56.93
N THR A 227 10.51 -8.76 56.85
CA THR A 227 10.04 -7.79 57.91
C THR A 227 10.04 -6.38 57.26
N SER A 228 9.18 -5.39 57.57
CA SER A 228 8.73 -4.77 58.84
C SER A 228 9.76 -3.86 59.54
N ARG A 229 9.79 -2.57 59.17
CA ARG A 229 9.80 -1.34 60.02
C ARG A 229 9.92 -0.08 59.13
N GLU A 230 9.32 1.10 59.35
CA GLU A 230 8.89 1.85 60.56
C GLU A 230 9.94 2.87 61.06
N GLU A 231 9.92 4.08 60.50
CA GLU A 231 10.12 5.38 61.19
C GLU A 231 9.17 6.38 60.48
N THR A 232 8.10 6.96 61.04
CA THR A 232 7.89 7.79 62.25
C THR A 232 8.69 9.09 62.32
N SER A 233 8.11 10.17 61.79
CA SER A 233 8.08 11.46 62.52
C SER A 233 6.90 12.33 62.09
N SER A 234 6.06 12.65 63.06
CA SER A 234 5.04 13.72 63.06
C SER A 234 5.44 14.73 64.16
N PRO A 235 4.66 15.76 64.58
CA PRO A 235 3.37 16.26 64.04
C PRO A 235 3.24 17.83 64.00
N SER A 236 2.16 18.32 63.34
CA SER A 236 1.29 19.45 63.81
C SER A 236 1.85 20.88 64.03
N PRO A 237 0.99 21.90 64.29
CA PRO A 237 -0.30 22.22 63.65
C PRO A 237 -0.48 23.74 63.35
N GLU A 238 -1.62 24.10 62.75
CA GLU A 238 -2.30 25.43 62.82
C GLU A 238 -1.53 26.65 62.24
N THR A 239 -2.19 27.67 61.67
CA THR A 239 -3.37 28.41 62.13
C THR A 239 -4.21 28.91 60.94
N ALA A 240 -5.51 29.17 61.14
CA ALA A 240 -6.45 29.63 60.11
C ALA A 240 -6.94 31.08 60.32
N THR A 241 -7.96 31.48 59.54
CA THR A 241 -8.79 32.70 59.67
C THR A 241 -8.19 33.99 59.04
N PRO A 242 -9.00 35.03 58.73
CA PRO A 242 -9.45 35.20 57.34
C PRO A 242 -9.39 36.66 56.81
N SER A 243 -9.68 36.87 55.52
CA SER A 243 -9.97 38.20 54.96
C SER A 243 -10.79 38.10 53.67
N ASP A 244 -12.12 38.14 53.80
CA ASP A 244 -13.02 38.39 52.68
C ASP A 244 -12.91 39.85 52.20
N LEU A 245 -12.55 40.04 50.93
CA LEU A 245 -12.72 41.32 50.22
C LEU A 245 -13.38 41.12 48.84
N ALA A 246 -14.57 40.52 48.86
CA ALA A 246 -15.67 40.76 47.93
C ALA A 246 -15.31 40.92 46.43
N GLU A 247 -14.54 40.00 45.87
CA GLU A 247 -14.50 39.80 44.41
C GLU A 247 -15.88 39.25 43.98
N LYS A 248 -16.45 39.78 42.89
CA LYS A 248 -17.82 39.45 42.48
C LYS A 248 -17.95 37.96 42.15
N GLN A 249 -19.01 37.33 42.64
CA GLN A 249 -19.46 36.01 42.16
C GLN A 249 -19.81 36.07 40.67
N ILE A 250 -18.83 35.76 39.82
CA ILE A 250 -19.10 35.11 38.54
C ILE A 250 -19.76 33.77 38.90
N PRO A 251 -20.89 33.38 38.28
CA PRO A 251 -21.49 32.08 38.53
C PRO A 251 -20.45 30.98 38.27
N GLU A 252 -20.10 30.22 39.31
CA GLU A 252 -19.13 29.15 39.19
C GLU A 252 -19.69 28.11 38.21
N GLN A 253 -19.10 28.05 37.02
CA GLN A 253 -19.58 27.21 35.94
C GLN A 253 -19.52 25.75 36.42
N PRO A 254 -20.63 24.99 36.38
CA PRO A 254 -20.70 23.67 36.99
C PRO A 254 -19.55 22.79 36.48
N ALA A 255 -18.84 22.16 37.41
CA ALA A 255 -17.64 21.38 37.14
C ALA A 255 -17.86 20.46 35.93
N PRO A 256 -17.03 20.54 34.86
CA PRO A 256 -17.32 19.83 33.62
C PRO A 256 -17.44 18.33 33.87
N ASP A 257 -18.50 17.74 33.31
CA ASP A 257 -18.83 16.33 33.49
C ASP A 257 -17.60 15.44 33.19
N PRO A 258 -17.15 14.60 34.14
CA PRO A 258 -16.02 13.70 33.95
C PRO A 258 -16.15 12.78 32.73
N TYR A 259 -17.38 12.40 32.33
CA TYR A 259 -17.61 11.66 31.09
C TYR A 259 -17.27 12.51 29.86
N ILE A 260 -17.73 13.76 29.81
CA ILE A 260 -17.47 14.69 28.71
C ILE A 260 -15.97 14.99 28.58
N LEU A 261 -15.29 15.26 29.71
CA LEU A 261 -13.84 15.47 29.72
C LEU A 261 -13.06 14.24 29.21
N ALA A 262 -13.41 13.04 29.69
CA ALA A 262 -12.77 11.80 29.26
C ALA A 262 -13.04 11.52 27.77
N ARG A 263 -14.29 11.64 27.32
CA ARG A 263 -14.72 11.46 25.94
C ARG A 263 -13.99 12.40 24.99
N ASP A 264 -13.87 13.68 25.34
CA ASP A 264 -13.26 14.68 24.46
C ASP A 264 -11.74 14.54 24.40
N SER A 265 -11.10 14.08 25.49
CA SER A 265 -9.70 13.65 25.48
C SER A 265 -9.48 12.39 24.62
N TYR A 266 -10.36 11.39 24.75
CA TYR A 266 -10.30 10.14 23.98
C TYR A 266 -10.55 10.38 22.48
N ASN A 267 -11.48 11.27 22.12
CA ASN A 267 -11.69 11.73 20.74
C ASN A 267 -10.45 12.43 20.16
N GLN A 268 -9.68 13.17 20.96
CA GLN A 268 -8.39 13.72 20.54
C GLN A 268 -7.31 12.64 20.37
N HIS A 269 -7.39 11.51 21.07
CA HIS A 269 -6.50 10.37 20.88
C HIS A 269 -6.83 9.60 19.60
N ILE A 270 -8.11 9.25 19.40
CA ILE A 270 -8.64 8.73 18.12
C ILE A 270 -8.17 9.60 16.95
N SER A 271 -8.34 10.93 17.05
CA SER A 271 -7.96 11.87 15.98
C SER A 271 -6.46 11.87 15.62
N LYS A 272 -5.57 11.43 16.54
CA LYS A 272 -4.13 11.26 16.26
C LYS A 272 -3.88 9.93 15.53
N LEU A 273 -4.51 8.83 15.95
CA LEU A 273 -4.39 7.52 15.33
C LEU A 273 -4.90 7.52 13.88
N LEU A 274 -5.97 8.27 13.61
CA LEU A 274 -6.54 8.43 12.27
C LEU A 274 -5.65 9.21 11.26
N LEU A 275 -4.51 9.75 11.69
CA LEU A 275 -3.53 10.36 10.78
C LEU A 275 -2.92 9.33 9.81
N ASP A 276 -2.66 8.10 10.29
CA ASP A 276 -2.08 7.04 9.46
C ASP A 276 -3.11 6.48 8.45
N VAL A 277 -4.38 6.36 8.85
CA VAL A 277 -5.49 6.08 7.92
C VAL A 277 -5.60 7.18 6.86
N THR A 278 -5.53 8.45 7.28
CA THR A 278 -5.57 9.60 6.37
C THR A 278 -4.38 9.59 5.40
N TYR A 279 -3.21 9.11 5.83
CA TYR A 279 -2.03 8.92 4.98
C TYR A 279 -2.23 7.78 3.97
N ALA A 280 -2.74 6.62 4.38
CA ALA A 280 -3.06 5.50 3.49
C ALA A 280 -4.03 5.91 2.37
N LEU A 281 -5.00 6.77 2.68
CA LEU A 281 -6.01 7.26 1.73
C LEU A 281 -5.51 8.36 0.76
N GLN A 282 -4.27 8.84 0.89
CA GLN A 282 -3.66 9.79 -0.07
C GLN A 282 -3.44 9.21 -1.47
N ILE A 283 -3.54 7.89 -1.64
CA ILE A 283 -3.46 7.23 -2.95
C ILE A 283 -4.67 7.50 -3.86
N PHE A 284 -5.78 7.96 -3.28
CA PHE A 284 -7.03 8.22 -4.00
C PHE A 284 -7.15 9.69 -4.44
N ARG A 285 -8.19 10.03 -5.23
CA ARG A 285 -8.46 11.42 -5.64
C ARG A 285 -8.71 12.30 -4.42
N SER A 286 -8.11 13.49 -4.37
CA SER A 286 -8.29 14.46 -3.29
C SER A 286 -9.74 14.91 -3.12
N GLY A 287 -10.10 15.32 -1.91
CA GLY A 287 -11.45 15.79 -1.58
C GLY A 287 -12.50 14.68 -1.40
N MET A 288 -12.12 13.40 -1.49
CA MET A 288 -13.03 12.30 -1.16
C MET A 288 -13.06 12.07 0.35
N PHE A 289 -14.26 11.78 0.87
CA PHE A 289 -14.47 11.49 2.29
C PHE A 289 -15.55 10.44 2.47
N VAL A 290 -15.40 9.62 3.50
CA VAL A 290 -16.39 8.66 3.98
C VAL A 290 -16.86 9.09 5.37
N LYS A 291 -18.10 8.76 5.73
CA LYS A 291 -18.54 8.72 7.12
C LYS A 291 -18.90 7.32 7.51
N LEU A 292 -18.46 6.93 8.69
CA LEU A 292 -18.80 5.66 9.29
C LEU A 292 -19.00 5.82 10.81
N GLU A 293 -19.75 4.92 11.40
CA GLU A 293 -19.84 4.72 12.84
C GLU A 293 -18.94 3.53 13.21
N ILE A 294 -18.23 3.63 14.33
CA ILE A 294 -17.54 2.48 14.95
C ILE A 294 -17.97 2.33 16.40
N SER A 295 -18.05 1.08 16.88
CA SER A 295 -18.26 0.75 18.28
C SER A 295 -16.96 0.20 18.88
N ILE A 296 -16.39 0.91 19.86
CA ILE A 296 -15.16 0.54 20.54
C ILE A 296 -15.50 -0.07 21.91
N ASP A 297 -14.96 -1.24 22.22
CA ASP A 297 -15.17 -1.91 23.51
C ASP A 297 -14.26 -1.36 24.63
N SER A 298 -14.44 -1.88 25.86
CA SER A 298 -13.66 -1.46 27.03
C SER A 298 -12.14 -1.65 26.89
N SER A 299 -11.68 -2.54 25.99
CA SER A 299 -10.27 -2.84 25.75
C SER A 299 -9.64 -2.02 24.62
N GLY A 300 -10.43 -1.21 23.90
CA GLY A 300 -9.97 -0.45 22.74
C GLY A 300 -10.03 -1.23 21.43
N ILE A 301 -10.84 -2.29 21.36
CA ILE A 301 -11.07 -3.08 20.13
C ILE A 301 -12.34 -2.58 19.44
N VAL A 302 -12.29 -2.42 18.11
CA VAL A 302 -13.50 -2.16 17.30
C VAL A 302 -14.30 -3.45 17.18
N VAL A 303 -15.53 -3.44 17.67
CA VAL A 303 -16.43 -4.61 17.67
C VAL A 303 -17.61 -4.48 16.70
N ASP A 304 -17.85 -3.29 16.16
CA ASP A 304 -18.82 -3.03 15.10
C ASP A 304 -18.41 -1.81 14.26
N GLN A 305 -18.79 -1.79 12.97
CA GLN A 305 -18.52 -0.70 12.03
C GLN A 305 -19.59 -0.62 10.92
N GLU A 306 -20.14 0.57 10.66
CA GLU A 306 -21.11 0.81 9.57
C GLU A 306 -20.82 2.09 8.78
N ILE A 307 -20.84 2.01 7.44
CA ILE A 307 -20.67 3.17 6.56
C ILE A 307 -21.97 3.96 6.43
N ILE A 308 -22.16 4.95 7.32
CA ILE A 308 -23.27 5.92 7.27
C ILE A 308 -23.29 6.71 5.94
N LYS A 309 -22.12 6.98 5.35
CA LYS A 309 -22.02 7.68 4.06
C LYS A 309 -20.76 7.27 3.27
N SER A 310 -20.97 6.51 2.20
CA SER A 310 -19.97 6.20 1.18
C SER A 310 -19.32 7.45 0.57
N SER A 311 -18.04 7.33 0.22
CA SER A 311 -17.30 8.33 -0.58
C SER A 311 -17.70 8.36 -2.07
N GLY A 312 -18.47 7.38 -2.54
CA GLY A 312 -18.71 7.12 -3.95
C GLY A 312 -17.60 6.28 -4.63
N SER A 313 -16.65 5.75 -3.86
CA SER A 313 -15.60 4.84 -4.34
C SER A 313 -15.47 3.64 -3.40
N GLN A 314 -15.90 2.46 -3.85
CA GLN A 314 -15.82 1.23 -3.06
C GLN A 314 -14.38 0.95 -2.58
N ASP A 315 -13.38 1.14 -3.44
CA ASP A 315 -11.97 0.94 -3.07
C ASP A 315 -11.53 1.87 -1.90
N PHE A 316 -12.04 3.11 -1.83
CA PHE A 316 -11.74 4.05 -0.74
C PHE A 316 -12.47 3.68 0.56
N ASP A 317 -13.74 3.29 0.43
CA ASP A 317 -14.60 2.88 1.54
C ASP A 317 -14.07 1.59 2.19
N ASP A 318 -13.78 0.56 1.38
CA ASP A 318 -13.17 -0.71 1.80
C ASP A 318 -11.79 -0.50 2.43
N THR A 319 -10.95 0.35 1.84
CA THR A 319 -9.62 0.68 2.41
C THR A 319 -9.78 1.39 3.76
N THR A 320 -10.81 2.22 3.93
CA THR A 320 -11.02 2.91 5.21
C THR A 320 -11.41 1.92 6.31
N MET A 321 -12.35 0.99 6.07
CA MET A 321 -12.71 -0.03 7.06
C MET A 321 -11.50 -0.91 7.42
N MET A 322 -10.79 -1.44 6.42
CA MET A 322 -9.65 -2.33 6.67
C MET A 322 -8.52 -1.64 7.46
N THR A 323 -8.24 -0.36 7.18
CA THR A 323 -7.20 0.37 7.94
C THR A 323 -7.67 0.77 9.35
N LEU A 324 -8.98 0.71 9.65
CA LEU A 324 -9.52 0.93 11.00
C LEU A 324 -9.55 -0.36 11.83
N GLU A 325 -9.81 -1.51 11.21
CA GLU A 325 -9.63 -2.84 11.83
C GLU A 325 -8.18 -3.07 12.30
N GLU A 326 -7.20 -2.45 11.63
CA GLU A 326 -5.78 -2.47 12.01
C GLU A 326 -5.42 -1.56 13.20
N ILE A 327 -6.31 -0.68 13.67
CA ILE A 327 -6.03 0.20 14.82
C ILE A 327 -6.39 -0.48 16.14
N GLN A 328 -5.36 -0.74 16.96
CA GLN A 328 -5.53 -0.90 18.40
C GLN A 328 -5.73 0.48 19.04
N PHE A 329 -6.94 0.79 19.52
CA PHE A 329 -7.18 2.01 20.29
C PHE A 329 -6.72 1.83 21.75
N ASP A 330 -6.46 2.95 22.44
CA ASP A 330 -6.29 2.96 23.90
C ASP A 330 -7.55 2.36 24.57
N PRO A 331 -7.45 1.63 25.69
CA PRO A 331 -8.61 1.19 26.47
C PRO A 331 -9.50 2.37 26.90
N LEU A 332 -10.81 2.12 27.05
CA LEU A 332 -11.75 3.19 27.41
C LEU A 332 -11.50 3.71 28.84
N PRO A 333 -11.45 5.03 29.07
CA PRO A 333 -11.29 5.62 30.40
C PRO A 333 -12.39 5.20 31.39
N ASP A 334 -12.07 5.11 32.69
CA ASP A 334 -12.99 4.70 33.77
C ASP A 334 -14.32 5.49 33.82
N ALA A 335 -14.31 6.75 33.40
CA ALA A 335 -15.50 7.59 33.32
C ALA A 335 -16.46 7.16 32.18
N MET A 336 -15.93 6.53 31.12
CA MET A 336 -16.68 6.06 29.95
C MET A 336 -17.14 4.61 30.09
N LEU A 337 -16.36 3.74 30.76
CA LEU A 337 -16.69 2.32 30.96
C LEU A 337 -18.10 2.05 31.54
N LYS A 338 -18.65 2.99 32.30
CA LYS A 338 -19.99 2.91 32.91
C LYS A 338 -21.14 2.96 31.91
N PHE A 339 -20.88 3.33 30.65
CA PHE A 339 -21.87 3.50 29.59
C PHE A 339 -21.81 2.39 28.53
N GLY A 340 -20.93 1.39 28.71
CA GLY A 340 -20.72 0.30 27.75
C GLY A 340 -19.73 0.68 26.64
N ASN A 341 -19.94 0.11 25.45
CA ASN A 341 -19.10 0.39 24.28
C ASN A 341 -19.27 1.84 23.81
N TYR A 342 -18.18 2.46 23.39
CA TYR A 342 -18.18 3.83 22.89
C TYR A 342 -18.45 3.85 21.38
N ALA A 343 -19.66 4.27 20.99
CA ALA A 343 -20.01 4.54 19.60
C ALA A 343 -19.52 5.95 19.19
N VAL A 344 -18.82 6.05 18.06
CA VAL A 344 -18.31 7.31 17.53
C VAL A 344 -18.39 7.39 16.00
N ILE A 345 -18.87 8.53 15.50
CA ILE A 345 -18.97 8.79 14.06
C ILE A 345 -17.68 9.44 13.57
N LEU A 346 -16.94 8.74 12.71
CA LEU A 346 -15.74 9.24 12.07
C LEU A 346 -16.08 9.84 10.69
N GLN A 347 -15.49 11.00 10.38
CA GLN A 347 -15.45 11.54 9.01
C GLN A 347 -14.00 11.53 8.55
N ILE A 348 -13.64 10.55 7.73
CA ILE A 348 -12.27 10.38 7.23
C ILE A 348 -12.21 10.91 5.81
N GLN A 349 -11.27 11.82 5.55
CA GLN A 349 -11.11 12.56 4.31
C GLN A 349 -9.64 12.56 3.90
N ASN A 350 -9.35 12.22 2.64
CA ASN A 350 -8.00 12.43 2.11
C ASN A 350 -7.75 13.91 1.77
N SER A 351 -6.48 14.30 1.65
CA SER A 351 -6.03 15.71 1.55
C SER A 351 -6.94 16.58 0.68
N ARG A 352 -7.32 17.75 1.21
CA ARG A 352 -8.07 18.80 0.50
C ARG A 352 -7.32 19.30 -0.73
#